data_AF-A0A8S2Q5C5-F1
#
_entry.id   AF-A0A8S2Q5C5-F1
#
_cell.length_a   1.000
_cell.length_b   1.000
_cell.length_c   1.000
_cell.angle_alpha   90.00
_cell.angle_beta   90.00
_cell.angle_gamma   90.00
#
_symmetry.space_group_name_H-M   'P 1'
#
loop_
_entity.id
_entity.type
_entity.pdbx_description
1 polymer ?
#
loop_
_entity_poly.entity_id
_entity_poly.type
_entity_poly.pdbx_seq_one_letter_code
_entity_poly.pdbx_strand_id
1 'polypeptide(L)'
;MTRHDPHPHPHSEASRTSIISIVGIQNCFITENKEYRSKIKTDSNDIEYISFTKDENINVLVTYYQMFDLRRIYTNSIHRMVQIFVDYMTYEGVYKLCNRFGLKTN
;
A
#
# COMPACT_ATOMS: atom_id res chain seq x y z
N MET A 1 5.21 35.69 -47.19
CA MET A 1 5.74 35.28 -45.86
C MET A 1 4.56 34.95 -44.98
N THR A 2 4.15 33.68 -44.96
CA THR A 2 3.03 33.21 -44.14
C THR A 2 3.62 32.23 -43.14
N ARG A 3 3.56 32.58 -41.85
CA ARG A 3 4.07 31.76 -40.74
C ARG A 3 3.21 30.51 -40.64
N HIS A 4 3.83 29.34 -40.79
CA HIS A 4 3.21 28.07 -40.44
C HIS A 4 3.35 27.89 -38.93
N ASP A 5 2.26 28.08 -38.18
CA ASP A 5 2.19 27.64 -36.80
C ASP A 5 2.14 26.09 -36.77
N PRO A 6 2.91 25.43 -35.88
CA PRO A 6 2.89 23.97 -35.81
C PRO A 6 1.56 23.50 -35.22
N HIS A 7 0.87 22.62 -35.96
CA HIS A 7 -0.31 21.90 -35.49
C HIS A 7 0.02 21.11 -34.21
N PRO A 8 -0.83 21.15 -33.17
CA PRO A 8 -0.60 20.35 -31.98
C PRO A 8 -0.74 18.88 -32.34
N HIS A 9 0.34 18.11 -32.15
CA HIS A 9 0.30 16.66 -32.31
C HIS A 9 -0.74 16.07 -31.33
N PRO A 10 -1.63 15.17 -31.79
CA PRO A 10 -2.56 14.49 -30.90
C PRO A 10 -1.73 13.59 -29.98
N HIS A 11 -1.60 13.99 -28.72
CA HIS A 11 -1.08 13.09 -27.69
C HIS A 11 -1.99 11.85 -27.64
N SER A 12 -1.42 10.69 -27.94
CA SER A 12 -2.07 9.38 -27.97
C SER A 12 -3.02 9.19 -26.77
N GLU A 13 -4.32 9.06 -27.06
CA GLU A 13 -5.37 8.83 -26.05
C GLU A 13 -5.11 7.58 -25.20
N ALA A 14 -4.35 6.60 -25.73
CA ALA A 14 -3.96 5.39 -25.02
C ALA A 14 -3.10 5.65 -23.78
N SER A 15 -2.38 6.78 -23.71
CA SER A 15 -1.56 7.16 -22.55
C SER A 15 -2.42 7.53 -21.32
N ARG A 16 -3.71 7.84 -21.52
CA ARG A 16 -4.63 8.28 -20.47
C ARG A 16 -5.57 7.17 -19.95
N THR A 17 -5.61 6.02 -20.61
CA THR A 17 -6.54 4.95 -20.26
C THR A 17 -5.92 4.02 -19.23
N SER A 18 -6.31 4.15 -17.96
CA SER A 18 -5.96 3.17 -16.93
C SER A 18 -6.78 1.89 -17.12
N ILE A 19 -6.09 0.74 -17.12
CA ILE A 19 -6.76 -0.57 -17.21
C ILE A 19 -7.43 -0.89 -15.86
N ILE A 20 -6.73 -0.63 -14.76
CA ILE A 20 -7.23 -0.73 -13.39
C ILE A 20 -6.63 0.44 -12.61
N SER A 21 -7.46 1.18 -11.87
CA SER A 21 -7.01 2.27 -11.01
C SER A 21 -7.70 2.16 -9.66
N ILE A 22 -6.91 2.27 -8.60
CA ILE A 22 -7.42 2.37 -7.23
C ILE A 22 -7.35 3.82 -6.83
N VAL A 23 -8.49 4.38 -6.41
CA VAL A 23 -8.58 5.78 -6.00
C VAL A 23 -7.62 6.04 -4.84
N GLY A 24 -6.75 7.04 -5.00
CA GLY A 24 -5.79 7.45 -3.98
C GLY A 24 -4.55 6.56 -3.86
N ILE A 25 -4.32 5.65 -4.80
CA ILE A 25 -3.09 4.86 -4.89
C ILE A 25 -2.50 5.03 -6.28
N GLN A 26 -1.23 5.42 -6.34
CA GLN A 26 -0.49 5.58 -7.60
C GLN A 26 0.88 4.89 -7.52
N ASN A 27 1.36 4.47 -8.69
CA ASN A 27 2.72 3.95 -8.89
C ASN A 27 3.10 2.85 -7.90
N CYS A 28 2.41 1.72 -7.98
CA CYS A 28 2.72 0.54 -7.17
C CYS A 28 3.88 -0.24 -7.79
N PHE A 29 4.87 -0.61 -6.98
CA PHE A 29 5.94 -1.51 -7.38
C PHE A 29 6.16 -2.57 -6.32
N ILE A 30 6.54 -3.77 -6.73
CA ILE A 30 6.74 -4.92 -5.85
C ILE A 30 8.21 -5.30 -5.87
N THR A 31 8.77 -5.53 -4.69
CA THR A 31 10.18 -5.93 -4.50
C THR A 31 10.27 -7.09 -3.53
N GLU A 32 11.19 -8.03 -3.78
CA GLU A 32 11.51 -9.11 -2.82
C GLU A 32 12.09 -8.55 -1.51
N ASN A 33 11.57 -9.02 -0.38
CA ASN A 33 12.11 -8.72 0.94
C ASN A 33 13.30 -9.62 1.28
N LYS A 34 14.50 -9.15 0.91
CA LYS A 34 15.76 -9.85 1.19
C LYS A 34 16.09 -9.93 2.69
N GLU A 35 15.59 -9.00 3.51
CA GLU A 35 15.84 -9.00 4.96
C GLU A 35 15.07 -10.14 5.65
N TYR A 36 13.81 -10.35 5.27
CA TYR A 36 12.99 -11.46 5.77
C TYR A 36 13.61 -12.82 5.43
N ARG A 37 14.13 -12.96 4.21
CA ARG A 37 14.86 -14.15 3.74
C ARG A 37 16.06 -14.50 4.63
N SER A 38 16.72 -13.51 5.24
CA SER A 38 17.87 -13.75 6.12
C SER A 38 17.49 -14.22 7.54
N LYS A 39 16.26 -13.93 7.97
CA LYS A 39 15.77 -14.20 9.33
C LYS A 39 15.11 -15.57 9.46
N ILE A 40 14.57 -16.12 8.37
CA ILE A 40 13.95 -17.45 8.34
C ILE A 40 14.98 -18.49 7.88
N LYS A 41 15.51 -19.25 8.84
CA LYS A 41 16.38 -20.43 8.59
C LYS A 41 15.58 -21.72 8.36
N THR A 42 14.36 -21.62 7.82
CA THR A 42 13.46 -22.74 7.62
C THR A 42 12.92 -22.69 6.20
N ASP A 43 13.31 -23.68 5.41
CA ASP A 43 12.98 -23.95 4.00
C ASP A 43 13.17 -22.82 2.97
N SER A 44 13.92 -23.16 1.92
CA SER A 44 14.55 -22.23 0.98
C SER A 44 13.62 -21.53 -0.02
N ASN A 45 12.30 -21.56 0.19
CA ASN A 45 11.32 -21.17 -0.84
C ASN A 45 10.25 -20.14 -0.41
N ASP A 46 10.22 -19.72 0.86
CA ASP A 46 9.30 -18.67 1.32
C ASP A 46 9.88 -17.29 0.96
N ILE A 47 9.45 -16.77 -0.19
CA ILE A 47 9.82 -15.43 -0.67
C ILE A 47 8.72 -14.44 -0.23
N GLU A 48 9.07 -13.50 0.65
CA GLU A 48 8.20 -12.38 0.98
C GLU A 48 8.39 -11.25 -0.03
N TYR A 49 7.28 -10.67 -0.49
CA TYR A 49 7.27 -9.51 -1.38
C TYR A 49 6.67 -8.29 -0.66
N ILE A 50 7.27 -7.12 -0.86
CA ILE A 50 6.78 -5.84 -0.35
C ILE A 50 6.28 -5.02 -1.54
N SER A 51 5.03 -4.55 -1.45
CA SER A 51 4.49 -3.53 -2.34
C SER A 51 4.76 -2.13 -1.80
N PHE A 52 5.31 -1.26 -2.63
CA PHE A 52 5.50 0.15 -2.36
C PHE A 52 4.54 0.95 -3.23
N THR A 53 3.97 2.02 -2.69
CA THR A 53 3.08 2.92 -3.42
C THR A 53 3.52 4.36 -3.19
N LYS A 54 3.32 5.22 -4.19
CA LYS A 54 3.64 6.66 -4.06
C LYS A 54 2.61 7.35 -3.16
N ASP A 55 1.34 7.01 -3.37
CA ASP A 55 0.20 7.53 -2.63
C ASP A 55 -0.49 6.39 -1.89
N GLU A 56 -1.29 6.74 -0.89
CA GLU A 56 -1.96 5.77 -0.03
C GLU A 56 -3.43 6.06 0.18
N ASN A 57 -4.19 4.96 0.16
CA ASN A 57 -5.58 4.92 0.58
C ASN A 57 -5.79 3.67 1.43
N ILE A 58 -5.49 3.80 2.73
CA ILE A 58 -5.54 2.70 3.69
C ILE A 58 -6.93 2.07 3.77
N ASN A 59 -7.99 2.89 3.70
CA ASN A 59 -9.37 2.40 3.73
C ASN A 59 -9.62 1.38 2.60
N VAL A 60 -9.05 1.62 1.42
CA VAL A 60 -9.14 0.68 0.30
C VAL A 60 -8.19 -0.50 0.50
N LEU A 61 -6.96 -0.29 0.98
CA LEU A 61 -6.01 -1.38 1.26
C LEU A 61 -6.58 -2.40 2.25
N VAL A 62 -7.34 -1.97 3.26
CA VAL A 62 -8.00 -2.87 4.22
C VAL A 62 -8.99 -3.82 3.54
N THR A 63 -9.61 -3.43 2.42
CA THR A 63 -10.48 -4.34 1.66
C THR A 63 -9.71 -5.48 0.97
N TYR A 64 -8.39 -5.33 0.80
CA TYR A 64 -7.48 -6.35 0.25
C TYR A 64 -6.79 -7.17 1.36
N TYR A 65 -7.43 -7.34 2.52
CA TYR A 65 -6.89 -8.08 3.67
C TYR A 65 -6.50 -9.54 3.38
N GLN A 66 -7.01 -10.12 2.29
CA GLN A 66 -6.65 -11.48 1.85
C GLN A 66 -5.28 -11.52 1.13
N MET A 67 -4.82 -10.38 0.60
CA MET A 67 -3.58 -10.27 -0.17
C MET A 67 -2.45 -9.62 0.63
N PHE A 68 -2.78 -8.72 1.57
CA PHE A 68 -1.81 -8.00 2.39
C PHE A 68 -1.92 -8.37 3.87
N ASP A 69 -0.78 -8.56 4.54
CA ASP A 69 -0.75 -8.60 6.01
C ASP A 69 -0.94 -7.17 6.56
N LEU A 70 -2.20 -6.83 6.87
CA LEU A 70 -2.58 -5.50 7.35
C LEU A 70 -1.83 -5.08 8.63
N ARG A 71 -1.33 -6.02 9.42
CA ARG A 71 -0.58 -5.74 10.66
C ARG A 71 0.82 -5.22 10.40
N ARG A 72 1.31 -5.39 9.17
CA ARG A 72 2.66 -5.01 8.74
C ARG A 72 2.65 -3.89 7.69
N ILE A 73 1.52 -3.19 7.55
CA ILE A 73 1.44 -1.99 6.72
C ILE A 73 2.26 -0.88 7.38
N TYR A 74 3.02 -0.19 6.55
CA TYR A 74 3.78 0.99 6.93
C TYR A 74 3.40 2.17 6.06
N THR A 75 3.28 3.35 6.67
CA THR A 75 3.03 4.62 6.00
C THR A 75 4.01 5.69 6.51
N ASN A 76 4.43 6.59 5.61
CA ASN A 76 5.19 7.78 5.96
C ASN A 76 4.30 8.92 6.53
N SER A 77 2.97 8.82 6.41
CA SER A 77 2.03 9.83 6.87
C SER A 77 1.67 9.61 8.35
N ILE A 78 2.21 10.47 9.23
CA ILE A 78 1.95 10.41 10.68
C ILE A 78 0.44 10.48 10.97
N HIS A 79 -0.28 11.39 10.31
CA HIS A 79 -1.72 11.56 10.52
C HIS A 79 -2.51 10.27 10.24
N ARG A 80 -2.14 9.55 9.17
CA ARG A 80 -2.83 8.32 8.79
C ARG A 80 -2.40 7.14 9.64
N MET A 81 -1.15 7.10 10.10
CA MET A 81 -0.70 6.12 11.08
C MET A 81 -1.49 6.23 12.40
N VAL A 82 -1.76 7.46 12.86
CA VAL A 82 -2.59 7.69 14.06
C VAL A 82 -4.02 7.20 13.83
N GLN A 83 -4.60 7.46 12.66
CA GLN A 83 -5.94 6.95 12.32
C GLN A 83 -6.00 5.42 12.33
N ILE A 84 -5.08 4.74 11.64
CA ILE A 84 -4.98 3.27 11.66
C ILE A 84 -4.93 2.75 13.09
N PHE A 85 -4.11 3.38 13.93
CA PHE A 85 -3.90 2.95 15.29
C PHE A 85 -5.17 3.07 16.14
N VAL A 86 -5.90 4.18 16.00
CA VAL A 86 -7.18 4.39 16.68
C VAL A 86 -8.23 3.40 16.19
N ASP A 87 -8.32 3.18 14.89
CA ASP A 87 -9.26 2.22 14.30
C ASP A 87 -8.96 0.79 14.78
N TYR A 88 -7.68 0.39 14.79
CA TYR A 88 -7.25 -0.90 15.33
C TYR A 88 -7.60 -1.06 16.82
N MET A 89 -7.39 -0.01 17.62
CA MET A 89 -7.72 -0.03 19.04
C MET A 89 -9.22 -0.16 19.32
N THR A 90 -10.09 0.21 18.37
CA THR A 90 -11.54 0.29 18.59
C THR A 90 -12.36 -0.65 17.71
N TYR A 91 -11.70 -1.42 16.83
CA TYR A 91 -12.33 -2.28 15.82
C TYR A 91 -13.34 -3.29 16.40
N GLU A 92 -13.09 -3.83 17.60
CA GLU A 92 -13.98 -4.79 18.26
C GLU A 92 -15.14 -4.12 19.03
N GLY A 93 -15.34 -2.81 18.87
CA GLY A 93 -16.31 -2.02 19.64
C GLY A 93 -15.89 -1.77 21.09
N VAL A 94 -14.66 -2.15 21.46
CA VAL A 94 -14.05 -1.94 22.77
C VAL A 94 -12.64 -1.37 22.60
N TYR A 95 -12.17 -0.59 23.58
CA TYR A 95 -10.81 -0.06 23.56
C TYR A 95 -9.77 -1.14 23.91
N LYS A 96 -9.05 -1.61 22.91
CA LYS A 96 -7.98 -2.61 23.03
C LYS A 96 -6.65 -1.92 23.34
N LEU A 97 -6.14 -2.17 24.54
CA LEU A 97 -4.87 -1.61 25.00
C LEU A 97 -3.69 -2.16 24.18
N CYS A 98 -2.84 -1.28 23.69
CA CYS A 98 -1.53 -1.65 23.12
C CYS A 98 -0.51 -1.97 24.23
N ASN A 99 -0.85 -2.92 25.11
CA ASN A 99 0.07 -3.51 26.08
C ASN A 99 0.46 -4.93 25.64
N ARG A 100 1.44 -5.53 26.33
CA ARG A 100 1.92 -6.90 26.04
C ARG A 100 0.78 -7.94 25.99
N PHE A 101 -0.31 -7.72 26.72
CA PHE A 101 -1.46 -8.62 26.76
C PHE A 101 -2.41 -8.39 25.58
N GLY A 102 -2.65 -7.14 25.18
CA GLY A 102 -3.51 -6.81 24.04
C GLY A 102 -2.89 -7.05 22.66
N LEU A 103 -1.55 -7.11 22.59
CA LEU A 103 -0.81 -7.49 21.37
C LEU A 103 -0.64 -9.01 21.19
N LYS A 104 -0.90 -9.81 22.23
CA LYS A 104 -1.06 -11.26 22.08
C LYS A 104 -2.42 -11.51 21.44
N THR A 105 -2.44 -11.52 20.11
CA THR A 105 -3.51 -12.17 19.36
C THR A 105 -3.22 -13.68 19.37
N ASN A 106 -4.25 -14.50 19.60
CA ASN A 106 -4.16 -15.97 19.57
C ASN A 106 -3.69 -16.45 18.19
#